data_AF-A0A7S2AKR9-F1
#
_entry.id   AF-A0A7S2AKR9-F1
#
_cell.length_a   1.000
_cell.length_b   1.000
_cell.length_c   1.000
_cell.angle_alpha   90.00
_cell.angle_beta   90.00
_cell.angle_gamma   90.00
#
_symmetry.space_group_name_H-M   'P 1'
#
loop_
_entity.id
_entity.type
_entity.pdbx_description
1 polymer ?
#
loop_
_entity_poly.entity_id
_entity_poly.type
_entity_poly.pdbx_seq_one_letter_code
_entity_poly.pdbx_strand_id
1 'polypeptide(L)'
;SGYTALQASGLRLGLSTHSLSELTVALLVSPSYVSMGPVFHTTSKKVNFEPQGFEPVRTWRRMLSGGEEAEIPLVVIGGISTPDQAAELVRAGADGIAVVGAVRNPTAQVIQDWNLAIDGAKLGRHVGPKE
;
A
#
# COMPACT_ATOMS: atom_id res chain seq x y z
N SER A 1 18.74 16.13 -13.68
CA SER A 1 19.35 15.02 -12.91
C SER A 1 18.78 13.69 -13.42
N GLY A 2 19.26 12.53 -12.95
CA GLY A 2 18.65 11.24 -13.30
C GLY A 2 17.16 11.16 -12.91
N TYR A 3 16.77 11.83 -11.82
CA TYR A 3 15.38 11.92 -11.38
C TYR A 3 14.48 12.66 -12.40
N THR A 4 14.92 13.82 -12.92
CA THR A 4 14.17 14.54 -13.96
C THR A 4 13.96 13.69 -15.22
N ALA A 5 14.96 12.89 -15.61
CA ALA A 5 14.85 12.00 -16.76
C ALA A 5 13.83 10.86 -16.51
N LEU A 6 13.79 10.32 -15.28
CA LEU A 6 12.77 9.34 -14.90
C LEU A 6 11.36 9.93 -14.96
N GLN A 7 11.15 11.14 -14.44
CA GLN A 7 9.84 11.81 -14.52
C GLN A 7 9.41 12.05 -15.97
N ALA A 8 10.33 12.49 -16.84
CA ALA A 8 10.03 12.75 -18.25
C ALA A 8 9.77 11.46 -19.07
N SER A 9 10.22 10.30 -18.59
CA SER A 9 10.09 9.04 -19.32
C SER A 9 8.68 8.41 -19.29
N GLY A 10 7.80 8.89 -18.40
CA GLY A 10 6.49 8.27 -18.15
C GLY A 10 6.53 6.99 -17.33
N LEU A 11 7.71 6.57 -16.85
CA LEU A 11 7.85 5.46 -15.89
C LEU A 11 7.27 5.84 -14.52
N ARG A 12 6.68 4.84 -13.84
CA ARG A 12 6.21 5.01 -12.46
C ARG A 12 7.33 4.76 -11.47
N LEU A 13 7.47 5.65 -10.49
CA LEU A 13 8.41 5.52 -9.39
C LEU A 13 7.67 5.11 -8.12
N GLY A 14 7.94 3.90 -7.63
CA GLY A 14 7.47 3.42 -6.33
C GLY A 14 8.56 3.49 -5.28
N LEU A 15 8.25 4.00 -4.09
CA LEU A 15 9.21 4.06 -2.97
C LEU A 15 8.77 3.17 -1.81
N SER A 16 9.66 2.30 -1.35
CA SER A 16 9.46 1.51 -0.13
C SER A 16 9.81 2.31 1.10
N THR A 17 8.91 2.30 2.07
CA THR A 17 9.00 3.07 3.30
C THR A 17 8.50 2.26 4.49
N HIS A 18 9.09 2.49 5.66
CA HIS A 18 8.86 1.71 6.87
C HIS A 18 8.70 2.61 8.11
N SER A 19 8.87 3.93 7.96
CA SER A 19 8.72 4.92 9.03
C SER A 19 8.22 6.25 8.48
N LEU A 20 7.72 7.12 9.36
CA LEU A 20 7.28 8.47 8.99
C LEU A 20 8.45 9.33 8.47
N SER A 21 9.67 9.12 8.97
CA SER A 21 10.85 9.81 8.48
C SER A 21 11.17 9.42 7.04
N GLU A 22 11.11 8.13 6.71
CA GLU A 22 11.28 7.64 5.33
C GLU A 22 10.16 8.15 4.42
N LEU A 23 8.91 8.13 4.91
CA LEU A 23 7.77 8.70 4.19
C LEU A 23 7.99 10.17 3.86
N THR A 24 8.42 10.96 4.84
CA THR A 24 8.66 12.41 4.66
C THR A 24 9.70 12.67 3.56
N VAL A 25 10.80 11.90 3.54
CA VAL A 25 11.82 12.00 2.50
C VAL A 25 11.29 11.53 1.15
N ALA A 26 10.50 10.44 1.10
CA ALA A 26 9.90 9.93 -0.11
C ALA A 26 8.97 10.95 -0.78
N LEU A 27 8.24 11.74 0.00
CA LEU A 27 7.32 12.76 -0.50
C LEU A 27 8.03 13.94 -1.18
N LEU A 28 9.31 14.19 -0.90
CA LEU A 28 10.09 15.27 -1.56
C LEU A 28 10.30 15.03 -3.06
N VAL A 29 10.01 13.83 -3.54
CA VAL A 29 10.20 13.42 -4.93
C VAL A 29 8.91 12.90 -5.57
N SER A 30 7.75 13.38 -5.09
CA SER A 30 6.40 13.13 -5.64
C SER A 30 6.25 11.77 -6.35
N PRO A 31 6.42 10.64 -5.63
CA PRO A 31 6.46 9.32 -6.24
C PRO A 31 5.09 8.93 -6.78
N SER A 32 5.06 8.00 -7.74
CA SER A 32 3.81 7.47 -8.29
C SER A 32 3.02 6.64 -7.28
N TYR A 33 3.70 6.07 -6.27
CA TYR A 33 3.09 5.48 -5.08
C TYR A 33 4.14 5.31 -3.98
N VAL A 34 3.67 5.16 -2.74
CA VAL A 34 4.51 4.72 -1.62
C VAL A 34 4.07 3.35 -1.16
N SER A 35 5.01 2.52 -0.71
CA SER A 35 4.71 1.24 -0.08
C SER A 35 5.09 1.25 1.40
N MET A 36 4.20 0.70 2.22
CA MET A 36 4.33 0.59 3.67
C MET A 36 4.42 -0.87 4.08
N GLY A 37 5.44 -1.22 4.86
CA GLY A 37 5.55 -2.56 5.44
C GLY A 37 6.68 -2.70 6.46
N PRO A 38 6.84 -3.89 7.05
CA PRO A 38 5.90 -4.99 6.98
C PRO A 38 4.63 -4.66 7.79
N VAL A 39 3.45 -4.93 7.24
CA VAL A 39 2.19 -4.78 8.00
C VAL A 39 2.06 -5.88 9.05
N PHE A 40 2.31 -7.13 8.65
CA PHE A 40 2.33 -8.30 9.52
C PHE A 40 3.68 -9.00 9.44
N HIS A 41 3.93 -9.92 10.38
CA HIS A 41 5.15 -10.71 10.37
C HIS A 41 5.33 -11.47 9.06
N THR A 42 6.54 -11.44 8.48
CA THR A 42 6.85 -12.10 7.21
C THR A 42 8.15 -12.90 7.28
N THR A 43 8.18 -14.03 6.58
CA THR A 43 9.37 -14.87 6.43
C THR A 43 9.96 -14.80 5.02
N SER A 44 9.31 -14.08 4.08
CA SER A 44 9.74 -14.02 2.68
C SER A 44 10.98 -13.16 2.45
N LYS A 45 11.28 -12.24 3.36
CA LYS A 45 12.46 -11.37 3.34
C LYS A 45 12.83 -11.03 4.78
N LYS A 46 14.13 -10.99 5.10
CA LYS A 46 14.59 -10.41 6.36
C LYS A 46 14.39 -8.89 6.32
N VAL A 47 13.57 -8.39 7.24
CA VAL A 47 13.29 -6.97 7.42
C VAL A 47 13.57 -6.60 8.87
N ASN A 48 14.33 -5.53 9.10
CA ASN A 48 14.68 -5.04 10.44
C ASN A 48 13.61 -4.09 10.98
N PHE A 49 12.34 -4.40 10.75
CA PHE A 49 11.19 -3.60 11.16
C PHE A 49 10.12 -4.50 11.75
N GLU A 50 9.56 -4.08 12.88
CA GLU A 50 8.45 -4.79 13.51
C GLU A 50 7.16 -4.66 12.67
N PRO A 51 6.26 -5.66 12.75
CA PRO A 51 4.93 -5.56 12.15
C PRO A 51 4.19 -4.31 12.61
N GLN A 52 3.71 -3.50 11.66
CA GLN A 52 3.09 -2.21 11.95
C GLN A 52 1.57 -2.31 12.23
N GLY A 53 0.88 -3.29 11.67
CA GLY A 53 -0.57 -3.47 11.81
C GLY A 53 -1.41 -2.38 11.12
N PHE A 54 -2.69 -2.31 11.49
CA PHE A 54 -3.69 -1.51 10.78
C PHE A 54 -3.69 -0.02 11.10
N GLU A 55 -3.39 0.37 12.35
CA GLU A 55 -3.52 1.79 12.75
C GLU A 55 -2.50 2.71 12.04
N PRO A 56 -1.24 2.28 11.84
CA PRO A 56 -0.31 3.06 11.04
C PRO A 56 -0.78 3.23 9.58
N VAL A 57 -1.48 2.24 8.99
CA VAL A 57 -2.07 2.37 7.64
C VAL A 57 -3.08 3.52 7.59
N ARG A 58 -3.97 3.62 8.60
CA ARG A 58 -4.94 4.73 8.69
C ARG A 58 -4.25 6.08 8.84
N THR A 59 -3.21 6.13 9.67
CA THR A 59 -2.41 7.33 9.88
C THR A 59 -1.76 7.80 8.58
N TRP A 60 -1.12 6.88 7.85
CA TRP A 60 -0.46 7.21 6.59
C TRP A 60 -1.46 7.64 5.51
N ARG A 61 -2.62 6.98 5.41
CA ARG A 61 -3.67 7.40 4.47
C ARG A 61 -4.09 8.86 4.72
N ARG A 62 -4.33 9.25 5.98
CA ARG A 62 -4.66 10.65 6.33
C ARG A 62 -3.58 11.63 5.88
N MET A 63 -2.31 11.29 6.13
CA MET A 63 -1.17 12.14 5.72
C MET A 63 -1.06 12.28 4.20
N LEU A 64 -1.34 11.20 3.46
CA LEU A 64 -1.23 11.15 2.00
C LEU A 64 -2.45 11.77 1.27
N SER A 65 -3.55 12.04 1.98
CA SER A 65 -4.78 12.63 1.41
C SER A 65 -4.94 14.14 1.67
N GLY A 66 -4.04 14.76 2.44
CA GLY A 66 -4.23 16.12 2.98
C GLY A 66 -3.39 17.24 2.34
N GLY A 67 -2.67 16.96 1.25
CA GLY A 67 -1.83 17.97 0.57
C GLY A 67 -2.59 18.77 -0.50
N GLU A 68 -2.00 19.88 -0.96
CA GLU A 68 -2.46 20.58 -2.17
C GLU A 68 -2.19 19.77 -3.46
N GLU A 69 -1.28 18.79 -3.39
CA GLU A 69 -0.98 17.87 -4.49
C GLU A 69 -1.98 16.72 -4.59
N ALA A 70 -1.98 16.04 -5.74
CA ALA A 70 -2.78 14.86 -5.97
C ALA A 70 -2.50 13.78 -4.91
N GLU A 71 -3.56 13.06 -4.53
CA GLU A 71 -3.47 11.96 -3.57
C GLU A 71 -2.44 10.91 -4.00
N ILE A 72 -1.43 10.67 -3.16
CA ILE A 72 -0.41 9.65 -3.45
C ILE A 72 -0.97 8.27 -3.06
N PRO A 73 -0.95 7.28 -3.98
CA PRO A 73 -1.42 5.94 -3.68
C PRO A 73 -0.58 5.26 -2.59
N LEU A 74 -1.27 4.64 -1.63
CA LEU A 74 -0.68 3.85 -0.55
C LEU A 74 -0.79 2.36 -0.86
N VAL A 75 0.34 1.70 -1.08
CA VAL A 75 0.41 0.24 -1.19
C VAL A 75 0.88 -0.34 0.14
N VAL A 76 0.26 -1.41 0.63
CA VAL A 76 0.73 -2.10 1.84
C VAL A 76 1.29 -3.47 1.51
N ILE A 77 2.34 -3.87 2.24
CA ILE A 77 3.07 -5.11 2.00
C ILE A 77 3.58 -5.71 3.32
N GLY A 78 3.76 -7.04 3.32
CA GLY A 78 4.44 -7.78 4.38
C GLY A 78 3.47 -8.57 5.25
N GLY A 79 3.58 -9.91 5.17
CA GLY A 79 2.87 -10.84 6.03
C GLY A 79 1.36 -10.99 5.79
N ILE A 80 0.81 -10.28 4.78
CA ILE A 80 -0.60 -10.37 4.41
C ILE A 80 -0.83 -11.74 3.75
N SER A 81 -1.71 -12.54 4.35
CA SER A 81 -1.85 -13.96 4.05
C SER A 81 -3.27 -14.38 3.66
N THR A 82 -4.28 -13.54 3.91
CA THR A 82 -5.68 -13.86 3.60
C THR A 82 -6.40 -12.72 2.84
N PRO A 83 -7.44 -13.05 2.05
CA PRO A 83 -8.32 -12.04 1.44
C PRO A 83 -8.97 -11.10 2.47
N ASP A 84 -9.36 -11.61 3.64
CA ASP A 84 -9.97 -10.79 4.69
C ASP A 84 -9.01 -9.72 5.23
N GLN A 85 -7.75 -10.09 5.48
CA GLN A 85 -6.70 -9.12 5.86
C GLN A 85 -6.51 -8.06 4.77
N ALA A 86 -6.50 -8.47 3.50
CA ALA A 86 -6.39 -7.55 2.38
C ALA A 86 -7.57 -6.57 2.34
N ALA A 87 -8.80 -7.05 2.51
CA ALA A 87 -10.01 -6.23 2.55
C ALA A 87 -10.01 -5.24 3.75
N GLU A 88 -9.57 -5.69 4.93
CA GLU A 88 -9.44 -4.81 6.10
C GLU A 88 -8.38 -3.72 5.91
N LEU A 89 -7.27 -4.03 5.25
CA LEU A 89 -6.24 -3.04 4.93
C LEU A 89 -6.72 -2.01 3.90
N VAL A 90 -7.51 -2.44 2.91
CA VAL A 90 -8.17 -1.52 1.98
C VAL A 90 -9.12 -0.58 2.73
N ARG A 91 -9.94 -1.12 3.64
CA ARG A 91 -10.81 -0.33 4.53
C ARG A 91 -10.02 0.59 5.46
N ALA A 92 -8.80 0.21 5.84
CA ALA A 92 -7.90 1.05 6.64
C ALA A 92 -7.26 2.18 5.82
N GLY A 93 -7.28 2.11 4.49
CA GLY A 93 -6.81 3.18 3.62
C GLY A 93 -5.84 2.74 2.52
N ALA A 94 -5.46 1.47 2.44
CA ALA A 94 -4.57 1.01 1.37
C ALA A 94 -5.27 1.06 -0.01
N ASP A 95 -4.62 1.63 -1.01
CA ASP A 95 -5.06 1.65 -2.41
C ASP A 95 -4.67 0.37 -3.15
N GLY A 96 -3.59 -0.27 -2.70
CA GLY A 96 -3.08 -1.53 -3.22
C GLY A 96 -2.58 -2.47 -2.13
N ILE A 97 -2.71 -3.76 -2.39
CA ILE A 97 -2.21 -4.84 -1.54
C ILE A 97 -1.14 -5.60 -2.32
N ALA A 98 0.06 -5.72 -1.75
CA ALA A 98 1.14 -6.48 -2.35
C ALA A 98 1.45 -7.74 -1.52
N VAL A 99 1.46 -8.89 -2.18
CA VAL A 99 1.70 -10.21 -1.56
C VAL A 99 2.65 -11.06 -2.39
N VAL A 100 3.34 -11.99 -1.71
CA VAL A 100 4.22 -12.97 -2.34
C VAL A 100 3.82 -14.38 -1.91
N GLY A 101 3.97 -14.71 -0.63
CA GLY A 101 3.71 -16.05 -0.11
C GLY A 101 2.27 -16.52 -0.31
N ALA A 102 1.30 -15.63 -0.10
CA ALA A 102 -0.13 -15.94 -0.21
C ALA A 102 -0.57 -16.38 -1.62
N VAL A 103 0.21 -16.03 -2.64
CA VAL A 103 -0.07 -16.33 -4.05
C VAL A 103 1.07 -17.13 -4.70
N ARG A 104 1.86 -17.86 -3.91
CA ARG A 104 2.88 -18.75 -4.44
C ARG A 104 2.20 -20.04 -4.96
N ASN A 105 2.11 -20.18 -6.28
CA ASN A 105 1.38 -21.25 -6.98
C ASN A 105 -0.13 -21.28 -6.62
N PRO A 106 -0.87 -20.19 -6.88
CA PRO A 106 -2.26 -20.09 -6.51
C PRO A 106 -3.14 -20.87 -7.50
N THR A 107 -4.31 -21.32 -7.05
CA THR A 107 -5.38 -21.70 -7.97
C THR A 107 -6.04 -20.43 -8.53
N ALA A 108 -6.76 -20.56 -9.65
CA ALA A 108 -7.56 -19.47 -10.18
C ALA A 108 -8.61 -18.97 -9.17
N GLN A 109 -9.20 -19.89 -8.38
CA GLN A 109 -10.16 -19.57 -7.34
C GLN A 109 -9.55 -18.66 -6.26
N VAL A 110 -8.32 -18.97 -5.80
CA VAL A 110 -7.62 -18.12 -4.82
C VAL A 110 -7.46 -16.70 -5.37
N ILE A 111 -7.03 -16.52 -6.61
CA ILE A 111 -6.90 -15.17 -7.19
C ILE A 111 -8.25 -14.45 -7.30
N GLN A 112 -9.32 -15.17 -7.64
CA GLN A 112 -10.68 -14.61 -7.68
C GLN A 112 -11.14 -14.14 -6.30
N ASP A 113 -10.93 -14.95 -5.26
CA ASP A 113 -11.30 -14.60 -3.88
C ASP A 113 -10.57 -13.35 -3.40
N TRP A 114 -9.27 -13.23 -3.71
CA TRP A 114 -8.49 -12.03 -3.42
C TRP A 114 -9.02 -10.79 -4.13
N ASN A 115 -9.32 -10.89 -5.43
CA ASN A 115 -9.86 -9.76 -6.19
C ASN A 115 -11.24 -9.34 -5.65
N LEU A 116 -12.15 -10.28 -5.39
CA LEU A 116 -13.47 -10.00 -4.84
C LEU A 116 -13.39 -9.28 -3.48
N ALA A 117 -12.51 -9.74 -2.59
CA ALA A 117 -12.32 -9.13 -1.28
C ALA A 117 -11.78 -7.69 -1.38
N ILE A 118 -10.79 -7.46 -2.24
CA ILE A 118 -10.19 -6.14 -2.47
C ILE A 118 -11.19 -5.19 -3.13
N ASP A 119 -11.85 -5.62 -4.21
CA ASP A 119 -12.79 -4.79 -4.96
C ASP A 119 -14.03 -4.44 -4.14
N GLY A 120 -14.58 -5.42 -3.41
CA GLY A 120 -15.68 -5.20 -2.47
C GLY A 120 -15.32 -4.18 -1.38
N ALA A 121 -14.10 -4.24 -0.84
CA ALA A 121 -13.62 -3.25 0.12
C ALA A 121 -13.43 -1.86 -0.48
N LYS A 122 -12.94 -1.75 -1.72
CA LYS A 122 -12.76 -0.48 -2.43
C LYS A 122 -14.10 0.21 -2.71
N LEU A 123 -15.10 -0.54 -3.13
CA LEU A 123 -16.46 -0.05 -3.34
C LEU A 123 -17.03 0.55 -2.05
N GLY A 124 -16.89 -0.16 -0.93
CA GLY A 124 -17.36 0.33 0.38
C GLY A 124 -16.63 1.59 0.87
N ARG A 125 -15.37 1.83 0.47
CA ARG A 125 -14.59 2.99 0.90
C ARG A 125 -14.97 4.29 0.18
N HIS A 126 -15.45 4.21 -1.06
CA HIS A 126 -15.85 5.39 -1.85
C HIS A 126 -17.17 6.02 -1.42
N VAL A 127 -17.92 5.42 -0.48
CA VAL A 127 -19.27 5.87 -0.07
C VAL A 127 -19.24 6.76 1.19
N GLY A 128 -18.08 7.14 1.70
CA GLY A 128 -17.97 8.09 2.83
C GLY A 128 -18.14 9.55 2.36
N PRO A 129 -18.87 10.41 3.09
CA PRO A 129 -19.11 11.78 2.66
C PRO A 129 -17.79 12.56 2.58
N LYS A 130 -17.63 13.33 1.50
CA LYS A 130 -16.75 14.51 1.52
C LYS A 130 -17.47 15.56 2.35
N GLU A 131 -17.13 15.67 3.63
CA GLU A 131 -17.41 16.89 4.41
C GLU A 131 -16.39 17.97 4.06
#